data_AF-A0A6B0GKG2-F1
#
_entry.id   AF-A0A6B0GKG2-F1
#
_cell.length_a   1.000
_cell.length_b   1.000
_cell.length_c   1.000
_cell.angle_alpha   90.00
_cell.angle_beta   90.00
_cell.angle_gamma   90.00
#
_symmetry.space_group_name_H-M   'P 1'
#
loop_
_entity.id
_entity.type
_entity.pdbx_description
1 polymer ?
#
loop_
_entity_poly.entity_id
_entity_poly.type
_entity_poly.pdbx_seq_one_letter_code
_entity_poly.pdbx_strand_id
1 'polypeptide(L)' 'MGLVGASCPNCGESTYLSVPTGRAFVGTERASQREGLVEEESTCEHCGATFPFVHGPTEG' A
#
# COMPACT_ATOMS: atom_id res chain seq x y z
N MET A 1 -5.99 -6.98 11.43
CA MET A 1 -5.61 -6.65 10.05
C MET A 1 -6.60 -5.61 9.56
N GLY A 2 -6.12 -4.44 9.13
CA GLY A 2 -6.97 -3.41 8.53
C GLY A 2 -7.04 -3.66 7.03
N LEU A 3 -8.17 -3.29 6.42
CA LEU A 3 -8.25 -3.20 4.96
C LEU A 3 -8.18 -1.72 4.62
N VAL A 4 -7.23 -1.34 3.78
CA VAL A 4 -7.15 0.04 3.29
C VAL A 4 -7.41 0.01 1.79
N GLY A 5 -8.40 0.80 1.36
CA GLY A 5 -8.70 0.99 -0.05
C GLY A 5 -7.63 1.86 -0.70
N ALA A 6 -6.96 1.35 -1.71
CA ALA A 6 -6.06 2.10 -2.58
C ALA A 6 -6.58 2.07 -4.02
N SER A 7 -6.35 3.13 -4.77
CA SER A 7 -6.59 3.12 -6.21
C SER A 7 -5.40 2.45 -6.91
N CYS A 8 -5.68 1.45 -7.74
CA CYS A 8 -4.66 0.81 -8.57
C CYS A 8 -4.07 1.83 -9.55
N PRO A 9 -2.74 2.01 -9.60
CA PRO A 9 -2.12 2.97 -10.52
C PRO A 9 -2.26 2.57 -11.99
N ASN A 10 -2.57 1.29 -12.28
CA ASN A 10 -2.69 0.79 -13.65
C ASN A 10 -4.07 1.04 -14.27
N CYS A 11 -5.16 0.75 -13.52
CA CYS A 11 -6.53 0.86 -14.03
C CYS A 11 -7.39 1.91 -13.32
N GLY A 12 -6.92 2.50 -12.20
CA GLY A 12 -7.68 3.43 -11.38
C GLY A 12 -8.72 2.79 -10.46
N GLU A 13 -8.90 1.46 -10.55
CA GLU A 13 -9.91 0.74 -9.76
C GLU A 13 -9.51 0.67 -8.28
N SER A 14 -10.50 0.67 -7.38
CA SER A 14 -10.27 0.54 -5.95
C SER A 14 -9.91 -0.91 -5.59
N THR A 15 -8.70 -1.13 -5.06
CA THR A 15 -8.25 -2.43 -4.56
C THR A 15 -8.06 -2.36 -3.05
N TYR A 16 -8.42 -3.44 -2.36
CA TYR A 16 -8.25 -3.53 -0.91
C TYR A 16 -6.90 -4.14 -0.59
N LEU A 17 -6.09 -3.40 0.15
CA LEU A 17 -4.77 -3.83 0.60
C LEU A 17 -4.86 -4.26 2.05
N SER A 18 -4.38 -5.47 2.33
CA SER A 18 -4.34 -6.05 3.68
C SER A 18 -3.13 -5.52 4.42
N VAL A 19 -3.25 -4.33 4.99
CA VAL A 19 -2.20 -3.73 5.81
C VAL A 19 -2.56 -3.79 7.29
N PRO A 20 -1.60 -3.98 8.20
CA PRO A 20 -1.90 -3.89 9.63
C PRO A 20 -2.49 -2.50 9.95
N THR A 21 -3.51 -2.49 10.81
CA THR A 21 -4.42 -1.37 11.02
C THR A 21 -3.68 -0.08 11.42
N GLY A 22 -4.03 1.07 10.83
CA GLY A 22 -3.49 2.40 11.20
C GLY A 22 -2.49 3.03 10.22
N ARG A 23 -2.35 2.52 8.99
CA ARG A 23 -1.29 2.92 8.05
C ARG A 23 -1.81 3.83 6.95
N ALA A 24 -1.14 4.96 6.75
CA ALA A 24 -1.37 5.85 5.62
C ALA A 24 -0.45 5.46 4.46
N PHE A 25 -1.01 5.39 3.25
CA PHE A 25 -0.24 5.28 2.01
C PHE A 25 0.74 6.45 1.93
N VAL A 26 2.02 6.14 1.95
CA VAL A 26 3.05 7.13 1.64
C VAL A 26 3.27 7.00 0.15
N GLY A 27 2.63 7.88 -0.63
CA GLY A 27 3.06 8.09 -2.02
C GLY A 27 4.59 8.20 -2.03
N THR A 28 5.23 7.49 -2.97
CA THR A 28 6.67 7.22 -3.00
C THR A 28 7.55 8.46 -2.75
N GLU A 29 7.04 9.65 -3.05
CA GLU A 29 7.68 10.96 -2.79
C GLU A 29 7.93 11.28 -1.31
N ARG A 30 7.14 10.74 -0.37
CA ARG A 30 7.32 10.93 1.08
C ARG A 30 7.92 9.72 1.80
N ALA A 31 8.14 8.62 1.09
CA ALA A 31 8.70 7.39 1.66
C ALA A 31 10.17 7.59 2.05
N SER A 32 10.93 8.35 1.27
CA SER A 32 12.38 8.52 1.46
C SER A 32 12.81 9.16 2.80
N GLN A 33 11.88 9.67 3.61
CA GLN A 33 12.16 10.35 4.88
C GLN A 33 11.61 9.62 6.13
N ARG A 34 11.02 8.42 6.00
CA ARG A 34 10.52 7.67 7.16
C ARG A 34 11.33 6.39 7.37
N GLU A 35 11.94 6.27 8.54
CA GLU A 35 12.59 5.05 8.99
C GLU A 35 11.52 3.98 9.34
N GLY A 36 11.80 2.71 9.04
CA GLY A 36 10.90 1.58 9.34
C GLY A 36 9.79 1.32 8.30
N LEU A 37 9.88 1.90 7.11
CA LEU A 37 8.97 1.56 6.01
C LEU A 37 9.20 0.12 5.52
N VAL A 38 8.11 -0.54 5.16
CA VAL A 38 8.10 -1.85 4.53
C VAL A 38 7.48 -1.70 3.16
N GLU A 39 8.23 -2.12 2.13
CA GLU A 39 7.72 -2.30 0.77
C GLU A 39 7.12 -3.69 0.64
N GLU A 40 5.91 -3.76 0.10
CA GLU A 40 5.22 -4.99 -0.21
C GLU A 40 4.57 -4.86 -1.59
N GLU A 41 4.28 -5.99 -2.25
CA GLU A 41 3.66 -6.02 -3.55
C GLU A 41 2.21 -6.47 -3.43
N SER A 42 1.31 -5.80 -4.13
CA SER A 42 -0.08 -6.25 -4.23
C SER A 42 -0.51 -6.36 -5.68
N THR A 43 -1.31 -7.38 -5.94
CA THR A 43 -1.95 -7.59 -7.23
C THR A 43 -3.34 -6.97 -7.21
N CYS A 44 -3.64 -6.14 -8.21
CA CYS A 44 -5.00 -5.65 -8.42
C CYS A 44 -5.88 -6.80 -8.90
N GLU A 45 -6.97 -7.10 -8.19
CA GLU A 45 -7.91 -8.16 -8.58
C GLU A 45 -8.67 -7.86 -9.89
N HIS A 46 -8.76 -6.58 -10.26
CA HIS A 46 -9.47 -6.17 -11.47
C HIS A 46 -8.64 -6.30 -12.74
N CYS A 47 -7.42 -5.77 -12.74
CA CYS A 47 -6.56 -5.77 -13.93
C CYS A 47 -5.43 -6.80 -13.89
N GLY A 48 -5.24 -7.49 -12.75
CA GLY A 48 -4.15 -8.45 -12.55
C GLY A 48 -2.76 -7.81 -12.47
N ALA A 49 -2.66 -6.48 -12.47
CA ALA A 49 -1.38 -5.79 -12.38
C ALA A 49 -0.84 -5.85 -10.95
N THR A 50 0.40 -6.30 -10.81
CA THR A 50 1.17 -6.20 -9.57
C THR A 50 1.79 -4.82 -9.49
N PHE A 51 1.64 -4.17 -8.34
CA PHE A 51 2.28 -2.89 -8.06
C PHE A 51 2.85 -2.86 -6.64
N PRO A 52 4.02 -2.23 -6.45
CA PRO A 52 4.59 -2.07 -5.13
C PRO A 52 3.79 -1.01 -4.35
N PHE A 53 3.64 -1.23 -3.06
CA PHE A 53 3.09 -0.27 -2.13
C PHE A 53 3.94 -0.22 -0.85
N VAL A 54 4.02 0.95 -0.25
CA VAL A 54 4.85 1.18 0.94
C VAL A 54 3.95 1.47 2.12
N HIS A 55 4.19 0.80 3.25
CA HIS A 55 3.48 1.06 4.49
C HIS A 55 4.44 1.25 5.67
N GLY A 56 4.00 1.98 6.69
CA GLY A 56 4.78 2.20 7.91
C GLY A 56 5.02 0.92 8.73
N PRO A 57 5.93 0.97 9.72
CA PRO A 57 6.20 -0.16 10.60
C PRO A 57 4.99 -0.51 11.47
N THR A 58 4.95 -1.75 11.95
CA THR A 58 3.99 -2.16 12.99
C THR A 58 4.42 -1.52 14.30
N GLU A 59 3.84 -0.38 14.66
CA GLU A 59 3.85 0.03 16.06
C GLU A 59 3.04 -1.02 16.82
N GLY A 60 3.76 -1.83 17.61
CA GLY A 60 3.21 -2.90 18.43
C GLY A 60 2.66 -2.39 19.76
#